data_AF-A0A381S7I7-F1
#
_entry.id   AF-A0A381S7I7-F1
#
_cell.length_a   1.000
_cell.length_b   1.000
_cell.length_c   1.000
_cell.angle_alpha   90.00
_cell.angle_beta   90.00
_cell.angle_gamma   90.00
#
_symmetry.space_group_name_H-M   'P 1'
#
loop_
_entity.id
_entity.type
_entity.pdbx_description
1 polymer ?
#
loop_
_entity_poly.entity_id
_entity_poly.type
_entity_poly.pdbx_seq_one_letter_code
_entity_poly.pdbx_strand_id
1 'polypeptide(L)'
;MALTNKEHTPPEIWLKEEASSLLEKIIDALNAAYTMPLECIWLEEELVQNYLEILKEMESLLLLIWGQLKEGNISKIEHKVLVWYGRQQRSSKNILRRYYRLHEQLTEWESSPDAKSFGLSGTWKDYLLFVMTLERNFLTMGSFTKESSSSAELEKFAIHYLQKIQMLHRASPHALCADFFTWLSPFTQESVFLPVLATNDVLETKSATFESFRSQLLQSQEWEKLSGLYLKLLVELAGKKG
;
A
#
# COMPACT_ATOMS: atom_id res chain seq x y z
N MET A 1 -31.88 5.86 8.39
CA MET A 1 -31.98 6.24 6.96
C MET A 1 -31.58 7.70 6.82
N ALA A 2 -30.45 7.96 6.18
CA ALA A 2 -30.08 9.26 5.64
C ALA A 2 -29.21 8.97 4.42
N LEU A 3 -29.85 8.90 3.25
CA LEU A 3 -29.16 8.94 1.96
C LEU A 3 -28.69 10.39 1.79
N THR A 4 -27.42 10.65 2.10
CA THR A 4 -26.81 11.95 1.85
C THR A 4 -26.66 12.12 0.35
N ASN A 5 -27.47 13.02 -0.21
CA ASN A 5 -27.45 13.64 -1.54
C ASN A 5 -26.12 13.53 -2.32
N LYS A 6 -25.83 12.38 -2.94
CA LYS A 6 -24.78 12.26 -3.96
C LYS A 6 -25.29 12.59 -5.37
N GLU A 7 -26.57 12.92 -5.54
CA GLU A 7 -27.20 13.00 -6.87
C GLU A 7 -27.00 14.32 -7.63
N HIS A 8 -26.41 15.38 -7.03
CA HIS A 8 -26.27 16.70 -7.68
C HIS A 8 -24.89 17.35 -7.57
N THR A 9 -23.81 16.57 -7.42
CA THR A 9 -22.45 17.15 -7.54
C THR A 9 -22.14 17.37 -9.03
N PRO A 10 -21.81 18.61 -9.47
CA PRO A 10 -21.36 18.85 -10.84
C PRO A 10 -20.19 17.93 -11.19
N PRO A 11 -20.12 17.39 -12.42
CA PRO A 11 -19.07 16.44 -12.81
C PRO A 11 -17.66 16.94 -12.55
N GLU A 12 -17.42 18.24 -12.69
CA GLU A 12 -16.15 18.89 -12.41
C GLU A 12 -15.76 18.86 -10.93
N ILE A 13 -16.74 19.06 -10.04
CA ILE A 13 -16.51 19.04 -8.59
C ILE A 13 -16.23 17.62 -8.14
N TRP A 14 -17.01 16.64 -8.64
CA TRP A 14 -16.76 15.23 -8.37
C TRP A 14 -15.38 14.78 -8.87
N LEU A 15 -15.01 15.12 -10.11
CA LEU A 15 -13.70 14.79 -10.68
C LEU A 15 -12.55 15.34 -9.83
N LYS A 16 -12.71 16.54 -9.28
CA LYS A 16 -11.72 17.20 -8.43
C LYS A 16 -11.62 16.52 -7.06
N GLU A 17 -12.75 16.22 -6.42
CA GLU A 17 -12.78 15.54 -5.12
C GLU A 17 -12.17 14.14 -5.21
N GLU A 18 -12.54 13.37 -6.23
CA GLU A 18 -12.03 12.01 -6.42
C GLU A 18 -10.53 12.02 -6.74
N ALA A 19 -10.08 12.92 -7.63
CA ALA A 19 -8.66 13.08 -7.93
C ALA A 19 -7.85 13.51 -6.69
N SER A 20 -8.39 14.38 -5.85
CA SER A 20 -7.73 14.82 -4.61
C SER A 20 -7.57 13.67 -3.63
N SER A 21 -8.67 12.95 -3.38
CA SER A 21 -8.73 11.79 -2.48
C SER A 21 -7.76 10.70 -2.90
N LEU A 22 -7.71 10.40 -4.20
CA LEU A 22 -6.80 9.41 -4.75
C LEU A 22 -5.34 9.87 -4.65
N LEU A 23 -5.06 11.13 -4.99
CA LEU A 23 -3.72 11.71 -4.92
C LEU A 23 -3.18 11.73 -3.48
N GLU A 24 -4.01 12.06 -2.49
CA GLU A 24 -3.64 12.05 -1.07
C GLU A 24 -3.16 10.66 -0.64
N LYS A 25 -3.93 9.60 -0.93
CA LYS A 25 -3.54 8.21 -0.61
C LYS A 25 -2.23 7.79 -1.27
N ILE A 26 -2.03 8.20 -2.53
CA ILE A 26 -0.82 7.87 -3.29
C ILE A 26 0.40 8.58 -2.72
N ILE A 27 0.28 9.89 -2.45
CA ILE A 27 1.36 10.70 -1.86
C ILE A 27 1.72 10.15 -0.48
N ASP A 28 0.73 9.82 0.34
CA ASP A 28 0.95 9.22 1.66
C ASP A 28 1.72 7.90 1.57
N ALA A 29 1.35 7.03 0.64
CA ALA A 29 2.05 5.76 0.41
C ALA A 29 3.49 5.94 -0.10
N LEU A 30 3.70 6.83 -1.08
CA LEU A 30 5.04 7.12 -1.61
C LEU A 30 5.94 7.74 -0.53
N ASN A 31 5.41 8.71 0.21
CA ASN A 31 6.11 9.32 1.35
C ASN A 31 6.43 8.27 2.41
N ALA A 32 5.49 7.36 2.71
CA ALA A 32 5.72 6.31 3.70
C ALA A 32 6.86 5.38 3.30
N ALA A 33 6.91 4.94 2.04
CA ALA A 33 8.00 4.12 1.53
C ALA A 33 9.34 4.87 1.54
N TYR A 34 9.35 6.16 1.20
CA TYR A 34 10.60 6.95 1.14
C TYR A 34 11.13 7.36 2.52
N THR A 35 10.25 7.52 3.51
CA THR A 35 10.59 8.02 4.85
C THR A 35 10.51 6.93 5.92
N MET A 36 10.78 5.68 5.53
CA MET A 36 10.90 4.60 6.48
C MET A 36 11.97 4.94 7.53
N PRO A 37 11.73 4.61 8.80
CA PRO A 37 12.65 4.98 9.88
C PRO A 37 13.99 4.24 9.82
N LEU A 38 14.08 3.15 9.05
CA LEU A 38 15.25 2.30 8.86
C LEU A 38 15.33 1.87 7.39
N GLU A 39 16.50 1.37 6.99
CA GLU A 39 16.68 0.74 5.69
C GLU A 39 15.88 -0.58 5.65
N CYS A 40 14.78 -0.56 4.89
CA CYS A 40 13.85 -1.66 4.74
C CYS A 40 14.16 -2.42 3.44
N ILE A 41 14.91 -3.53 3.52
CA ILE A 41 15.36 -4.29 2.33
C ILE A 41 14.19 -4.78 1.46
N TRP A 42 13.04 -5.10 2.08
CA TRP A 42 11.85 -5.53 1.34
C TRP A 42 11.33 -4.44 0.38
N LEU A 43 11.66 -3.16 0.58
CA LEU A 43 11.34 -2.10 -0.37
C LEU A 43 12.05 -2.29 -1.72
N GLU A 44 13.19 -2.97 -1.74
CA GLU A 44 13.97 -3.24 -2.96
C GLU A 44 13.45 -4.46 -3.73
N GLU A 45 12.54 -5.25 -3.15
CA GLU A 45 11.95 -6.41 -3.81
C GLU A 45 11.15 -6.01 -5.05
N GLU A 46 11.23 -6.81 -6.11
CA GLU A 46 10.57 -6.54 -7.39
C GLU A 46 9.06 -6.30 -7.22
N LEU A 47 8.42 -7.07 -6.32
CA LEU A 47 7.02 -6.95 -5.96
C LEU A 47 6.69 -5.51 -5.52
N VAL A 48 7.49 -4.98 -4.58
CA VAL A 48 7.27 -3.65 -4.01
C VAL A 48 7.65 -2.56 -4.99
N GLN A 49 8.73 -2.75 -5.75
CA GLN A 49 9.12 -1.83 -6.81
C GLN A 49 8.03 -1.70 -7.88
N ASN A 50 7.36 -2.80 -8.27
CA ASN A 50 6.22 -2.74 -9.18
C ASN A 50 5.07 -1.90 -8.60
N TYR A 51 4.76 -2.09 -7.31
CA TYR A 51 3.76 -1.28 -6.62
C TYR A 51 4.13 0.21 -6.58
N LEU A 52 5.36 0.55 -6.18
CA LEU A 52 5.82 1.95 -6.11
C LEU A 52 5.84 2.63 -7.48
N GLU A 53 6.16 1.90 -8.53
CA GLU A 53 6.12 2.43 -9.90
C GLU A 53 4.67 2.70 -10.37
N ILE A 54 3.71 1.83 -10.00
CA ILE A 54 2.29 2.12 -10.23
C ILE A 54 1.89 3.43 -9.56
N LEU A 55 2.25 3.62 -8.28
CA LEU A 55 1.96 4.83 -7.54
C LEU A 55 2.55 6.08 -8.21
N LYS A 56 3.84 6.05 -8.60
CA LYS A 56 4.50 7.18 -9.27
C LYS A 56 3.83 7.54 -10.60
N GLU A 57 3.44 6.55 -11.40
CA GLU A 57 2.76 6.79 -12.67
C GLU A 57 1.36 7.39 -12.47
N MET A 58 0.62 6.92 -11.46
CA MET A 58 -0.67 7.51 -11.08
C MET A 58 -0.51 8.94 -10.57
N GLU A 59 0.43 9.18 -9.65
CA GLU A 59 0.76 10.50 -9.10
C GLU A 59 1.09 11.49 -10.22
N SER A 60 1.95 11.10 -11.16
CA SER A 60 2.37 11.96 -12.27
C SER A 60 1.19 12.45 -13.10
N LEU A 61 0.25 11.56 -13.43
CA LEU A 61 -0.95 11.92 -14.19
C LEU A 61 -1.90 12.79 -13.36
N LEU A 62 -2.16 12.40 -12.11
CA LEU A 62 -3.07 13.12 -11.22
C LEU A 62 -2.57 14.54 -10.94
N LEU A 63 -1.27 14.73 -10.69
CA LEU A 63 -0.67 16.07 -10.52
C LEU A 63 -0.78 16.92 -11.78
N LEU A 64 -0.56 16.31 -12.95
CA LEU A 64 -0.70 17.00 -14.23
C LEU A 64 -2.14 17.49 -14.42
N ILE A 65 -3.13 16.65 -14.11
CA ILE A 65 -4.55 16.98 -14.25
C ILE A 65 -4.98 17.98 -13.18
N TRP A 66 -4.51 17.82 -11.94
CA TRP A 66 -4.74 18.76 -10.84
C TRP A 66 -4.28 20.19 -11.20
N GLY A 67 -3.12 20.32 -11.84
CA GLY A 67 -2.62 21.60 -12.34
C GLY A 67 -3.58 22.26 -13.34
N GLN A 68 -4.23 21.48 -14.21
CA GLN A 68 -5.17 21.97 -15.20
C GLN A 68 -6.58 22.20 -14.64
N LEU A 69 -7.00 21.44 -13.63
CA LEU A 69 -8.27 21.63 -12.92
C LEU A 69 -8.32 23.01 -12.24
N LYS A 70 -7.18 23.56 -11.80
CA LYS A 70 -7.10 24.93 -11.26
C LYS A 70 -7.40 26.00 -12.32
N GLU A 71 -7.17 25.71 -13.60
CA GLU A 71 -7.40 26.62 -14.72
C GLU A 71 -8.80 26.48 -15.34
N GLY A 72 -9.61 25.51 -14.89
CA GLY A 72 -10.97 25.27 -15.41
C GLY A 72 -11.02 24.75 -16.86
N ASN A 73 -9.95 24.14 -17.37
CA ASN A 73 -9.84 23.79 -18.79
C ASN A 73 -9.96 22.27 -19.03
N ILE A 74 -11.21 21.81 -19.17
CA ILE A 74 -11.54 20.37 -19.36
C ILE A 74 -10.95 19.81 -20.66
N SER A 75 -10.99 20.56 -21.77
CA SER A 75 -10.48 20.06 -23.06
C SER A 75 -8.97 19.83 -23.02
N LYS A 76 -8.21 20.65 -22.28
CA LYS A 76 -6.80 20.37 -22.00
C LYS A 76 -6.62 19.10 -21.15
N ILE A 77 -7.47 18.87 -20.15
CA ILE A 77 -7.42 17.65 -19.32
C ILE A 77 -7.63 16.41 -20.18
N GLU A 78 -8.70 16.41 -20.99
CA GLU A 78 -9.01 15.32 -21.91
C GLU A 78 -7.84 15.01 -22.85
N HIS A 79 -7.27 16.05 -23.49
CA HIS A 79 -6.12 15.88 -24.36
C HIS A 79 -4.92 15.25 -23.62
N LYS A 80 -4.63 15.68 -22.40
CA LYS A 80 -3.53 15.16 -21.60
C LYS A 80 -3.74 13.71 -21.17
N VAL A 81 -4.97 13.36 -20.77
CA VAL A 81 -5.36 11.98 -20.44
C VAL A 81 -5.19 11.08 -21.66
N LEU A 82 -5.70 11.49 -22.83
CA LEU A 82 -5.59 10.70 -24.06
C LEU A 82 -4.14 10.51 -24.51
N VAL A 83 -3.31 11.55 -24.41
CA VAL A 83 -1.87 11.46 -24.71
C VAL A 83 -1.17 10.50 -23.75
N TRP A 84 -1.46 10.58 -22.44
CA TRP A 84 -0.93 9.65 -21.45
C TRP A 84 -1.41 8.22 -21.73
N TYR A 85 -2.69 8.04 -22.01
CA TYR A 85 -3.30 6.74 -22.27
C TYR A 85 -2.67 6.06 -23.49
N GLY A 86 -2.49 6.79 -24.59
CA GLY A 86 -1.79 6.28 -25.77
C GLY A 86 -0.33 5.91 -25.49
N ARG A 87 0.36 6.58 -24.56
CA ARG A 87 1.71 6.18 -24.12
C ARG A 87 1.67 4.88 -23.32
N GLN A 88 0.69 4.72 -22.45
CA GLN A 88 0.50 3.49 -21.67
C GLN A 88 0.27 2.28 -22.57
N GLN A 89 -0.59 2.39 -23.58
CA GLN A 89 -0.85 1.31 -24.53
C GLN A 89 0.40 0.84 -25.30
N ARG A 90 1.35 1.74 -25.56
CA ARG A 90 2.62 1.42 -26.25
C ARG A 90 3.74 0.99 -25.31
N SER A 91 3.62 1.23 -24.01
CA SER A 91 4.66 0.93 -23.04
C SER A 91 4.60 -0.54 -22.62
N SER A 92 5.77 -1.19 -22.61
CA SER A 92 5.90 -2.53 -22.04
C SER A 92 5.84 -2.54 -20.51
N LYS A 93 5.96 -1.37 -19.87
CA LYS A 93 5.97 -1.15 -18.41
C LYS A 93 4.78 -0.31 -17.94
N ASN A 94 3.63 -0.40 -18.60
CA ASN A 94 2.45 0.36 -18.23
C ASN A 94 1.85 -0.07 -16.89
N ILE A 95 1.05 0.81 -16.27
CA ILE A 95 0.40 0.58 -14.98
C ILE A 95 -0.32 -0.77 -14.93
N LEU A 96 -1.10 -1.08 -15.97
CA LEU A 96 -1.92 -2.29 -15.99
C LEU A 96 -1.05 -3.56 -16.00
N ARG A 97 0.01 -3.60 -16.80
CA ARG A 97 0.98 -4.71 -16.81
C ARG A 97 1.69 -4.86 -15.48
N ARG A 98 2.10 -3.75 -14.84
CA ARG A 98 2.70 -3.77 -13.51
C ARG A 98 1.72 -4.29 -12.46
N TYR A 99 0.46 -3.90 -12.56
CA TYR A 99 -0.59 -4.40 -11.67
C TYR A 99 -0.78 -5.91 -11.81
N TYR A 100 -0.85 -6.43 -13.04
CA TYR A 100 -0.91 -7.87 -13.29
C TYR A 100 0.33 -8.61 -12.78
N ARG A 101 1.52 -8.03 -12.97
CA ARG A 101 2.78 -8.60 -12.47
C ARG A 101 2.81 -8.63 -10.94
N LEU A 102 2.41 -7.55 -10.28
CA LEU A 102 2.27 -7.48 -8.83
C LEU A 102 1.32 -8.57 -8.31
N HIS A 103 0.18 -8.74 -9.00
CA HIS A 103 -0.81 -9.75 -8.64
C HIS A 103 -0.25 -11.18 -8.78
N GLU A 104 0.42 -11.48 -9.89
CA GLU A 104 1.10 -12.77 -10.10
C GLU A 104 2.14 -13.05 -9.00
N GLN A 105 2.98 -12.06 -8.66
CA GLN A 105 3.99 -12.19 -7.62
C GLN A 105 3.39 -12.44 -6.23
N LEU A 106 2.26 -11.82 -5.91
CA LEU A 106 1.54 -12.07 -4.66
C LEU A 106 0.94 -13.49 -4.60
N THR A 107 0.41 -14.00 -5.72
CA THR A 107 -0.07 -15.38 -5.84
C THR A 107 1.08 -16.40 -5.76
N GLU A 108 2.22 -16.11 -6.37
CA GLU A 108 3.43 -16.94 -6.23
C GLU A 108 3.91 -16.96 -4.77
N TRP A 109 3.95 -15.80 -4.12
CA TRP A 109 4.35 -15.66 -2.72
C TRP A 109 3.42 -16.42 -1.74
N GLU A 110 2.10 -16.45 -1.99
CA GLU A 110 1.14 -17.25 -1.21
C GLU A 110 1.54 -18.73 -1.10
N SER A 111 2.17 -19.26 -2.15
CA SER A 111 2.62 -20.66 -2.18
C SER A 111 3.91 -20.91 -1.40
N SER A 112 4.60 -19.86 -0.93
CA SER A 112 5.86 -19.94 -0.22
C SER A 112 5.73 -20.61 1.17
N PRO A 113 6.79 -21.23 1.69
CA PRO A 113 6.80 -21.77 3.05
C PRO A 113 6.50 -20.72 4.11
N ASP A 114 7.00 -19.50 3.90
CA ASP A 114 6.83 -18.37 4.82
C ASP A 114 5.35 -17.96 4.92
N ALA A 115 4.69 -17.68 3.79
CA ALA A 115 3.27 -17.32 3.77
C ALA A 115 2.40 -18.40 4.43
N LYS A 116 2.65 -19.69 4.11
CA LYS A 116 1.96 -20.83 4.71
C LYS A 116 2.17 -20.95 6.22
N SER A 117 3.39 -20.65 6.70
CA SER A 117 3.70 -20.74 8.14
C SER A 117 2.94 -19.71 8.98
N PHE A 118 2.64 -18.55 8.38
CA PHE A 118 1.92 -17.45 9.01
C PHE A 118 0.42 -17.44 8.70
N GLY A 119 -0.11 -18.41 7.94
CA GLY A 119 -1.54 -18.43 7.58
C GLY A 119 -1.96 -17.24 6.70
N LEU A 120 -1.07 -16.83 5.80
CA LEU A 120 -1.24 -15.64 4.95
C LEU A 120 -1.73 -16.02 3.55
N SER A 121 -2.64 -15.22 3.04
CA SER A 121 -3.13 -15.29 1.66
C SER A 121 -2.28 -14.40 0.75
N GLY A 122 -2.37 -14.60 -0.57
CA GLY A 122 -1.66 -13.80 -1.59
C GLY A 122 -2.18 -12.37 -1.73
N THR A 123 -2.54 -11.67 -0.65
CA THR A 123 -3.03 -10.30 -0.69
C THR A 123 -1.93 -9.30 -0.29
N TRP A 124 -2.03 -8.08 -0.81
CA TRP A 124 -1.13 -6.99 -0.41
C TRP A 124 -1.11 -6.75 1.11
N LYS A 125 -2.29 -6.85 1.75
CA LYS A 125 -2.40 -6.68 3.21
C LYS A 125 -1.62 -7.74 3.97
N ASP A 126 -1.75 -9.00 3.54
CA ASP A 126 -1.05 -10.11 4.16
C ASP A 126 0.45 -10.06 3.88
N TYR A 127 0.86 -9.62 2.69
CA TYR A 127 2.27 -9.36 2.39
C TYR A 127 2.84 -8.25 3.29
N LEU A 128 2.11 -7.16 3.52
CA LEU A 128 2.53 -6.12 4.47
C LEU A 128 2.65 -6.67 5.90
N LEU A 129 1.69 -7.47 6.36
CA LEU A 129 1.78 -8.14 7.67
C LEU A 129 3.02 -9.03 7.78
N PHE A 130 3.38 -9.72 6.69
CA PHE A 130 4.56 -10.56 6.64
C PHE A 130 5.85 -9.75 6.73
N VAL A 131 6.05 -8.70 5.92
CA VAL A 131 7.31 -7.94 5.94
C VAL A 131 7.57 -7.26 7.28
N MET A 132 6.50 -6.90 8.02
CA MET A 132 6.62 -6.43 9.40
C MET A 132 7.28 -7.46 10.33
N THR A 133 7.12 -8.76 10.05
CA THR A 133 7.78 -9.84 10.82
C THR A 133 9.26 -10.01 10.45
N LEU A 134 9.69 -9.49 9.30
CA LEU A 134 11.04 -9.63 8.78
C LEU A 134 12.01 -8.55 9.26
N GLU A 135 11.49 -7.46 9.83
CA GLU A 135 12.28 -6.29 10.21
C GLU A 135 13.13 -6.50 11.47
N ARG A 136 14.24 -7.23 11.29
CA ARG A 136 15.21 -7.47 12.35
C ARG A 136 16.08 -6.26 12.66
N ASN A 137 16.07 -5.23 11.81
CA ASN A 137 16.82 -4.00 12.02
C ASN A 137 16.41 -3.29 13.32
N PHE A 138 15.14 -3.41 13.74
CA PHE A 138 14.72 -2.93 15.07
C PHE A 138 15.47 -3.65 16.20
N LEU A 139 15.71 -4.95 16.07
CA LEU A 139 16.35 -5.76 17.10
C LEU A 139 17.87 -5.62 17.09
N THR A 140 18.49 -5.46 15.92
CA THR A 140 19.95 -5.26 15.81
C THR A 140 20.38 -3.90 16.33
N MET A 141 19.57 -2.84 16.14
CA MET A 141 19.83 -1.52 16.74
C MET A 141 19.88 -1.56 18.28
N GLY A 142 19.10 -2.43 18.92
CA GLY A 142 19.18 -2.67 20.37
C GLY A 142 20.45 -3.43 20.82
N SER A 143 21.17 -4.07 19.89
CA SER A 143 22.36 -4.88 20.17
C SER A 143 23.69 -4.22 19.76
N PHE A 144 23.67 -3.22 18.89
CA PHE A 144 24.87 -2.59 18.32
C PHE A 144 25.36 -1.35 19.09
N THR A 145 24.55 -0.76 19.96
CA THR A 145 24.98 0.34 20.82
C THR A 145 25.44 -0.23 22.17
N LYS A 146 26.77 -0.20 22.38
CA LYS A 146 27.42 -0.44 23.70
C LYS A 146 26.97 0.54 24.80
N GLU A 147 26.11 1.49 24.46
CA GLU A 147 25.22 2.21 25.36
C GLU A 147 23.81 1.77 24.99
N SER A 148 23.15 0.99 25.85
CA SER A 148 21.78 0.50 25.65
C SER A 148 20.90 1.59 25.02
N SER A 149 20.54 1.47 23.75
CA SER A 149 19.44 2.26 23.19
C SER A 149 18.25 2.03 24.11
N SER A 150 17.80 3.09 24.78
CA SER A 150 16.78 2.96 25.81
C SER A 150 15.53 2.33 25.17
N SER A 151 14.78 1.53 25.93
CA SER A 151 13.50 0.95 25.46
C SER A 151 12.59 1.97 24.77
N ALA A 152 12.71 3.26 25.14
CA ALA A 152 11.98 4.37 24.55
C ALA A 152 12.40 4.72 23.10
N GLU A 153 13.66 4.55 22.71
CA GLU A 153 14.11 4.79 21.33
C GLU A 153 13.60 3.70 20.38
N LEU A 154 13.69 2.44 20.80
CA LEU A 154 13.12 1.30 20.07
C LEU A 154 11.61 1.47 19.89
N GLU A 155 10.92 1.93 20.93
CA GLU A 155 9.48 2.22 20.86
C GLU A 155 9.17 3.36 19.88
N LYS A 156 9.95 4.45 19.86
CA LYS A 156 9.79 5.53 18.86
C LYS A 156 9.95 5.02 17.43
N PHE A 157 10.95 4.17 17.18
CA PHE A 157 11.17 3.57 15.87
C PHE A 157 10.00 2.67 15.47
N ALA A 158 9.50 1.83 16.38
CA ALA A 158 8.32 0.99 16.17
C ALA A 158 7.07 1.82 15.86
N ILE A 159 6.82 2.90 16.61
CA ILE A 159 5.71 3.84 16.35
C ILE A 159 5.79 4.38 14.93
N HIS A 160 6.93 4.95 14.53
CA HIS A 160 7.08 5.52 13.19
C HIS A 160 6.91 4.47 12.10
N TYR A 161 7.48 3.29 12.28
CA TYR A 161 7.36 2.20 11.31
C TYR A 161 5.90 1.76 11.12
N LEU A 162 5.16 1.56 12.22
CA LEU A 162 3.76 1.19 12.17
C LEU A 162 2.91 2.24 11.46
N GLN A 163 3.19 3.53 11.67
CA GLN A 163 2.53 4.62 10.93
C GLN A 163 2.81 4.51 9.43
N LYS A 164 4.06 4.26 9.03
CA LYS A 164 4.41 4.14 7.60
C LYS A 164 3.76 2.92 6.95
N ILE A 165 3.79 1.75 7.59
CA ILE A 165 3.12 0.56 7.06
C ILE A 165 1.60 0.77 7.00
N GLN A 166 1.00 1.47 7.97
CA GLN A 166 -0.43 1.78 7.91
C GLN A 166 -0.81 2.60 6.68
N MET A 167 0.02 3.57 6.28
CA MET A 167 -0.19 4.34 5.05
C MET A 167 -0.16 3.43 3.81
N LEU A 168 0.81 2.52 3.73
CA LEU A 168 0.90 1.52 2.65
C LEU A 168 -0.28 0.53 2.65
N HIS A 169 -0.78 0.17 3.83
CA HIS A 169 -1.94 -0.72 3.98
C HIS A 169 -3.24 -0.07 3.49
N ARG A 170 -3.42 1.23 3.77
CA ARG A 170 -4.57 2.01 3.26
C ARG A 170 -4.54 2.16 1.74
N ALA A 171 -3.34 2.21 1.17
CA ALA A 171 -3.07 2.31 -0.26
C ALA A 171 -3.09 0.93 -0.96
N SER A 172 -4.21 0.21 -0.89
CA SER A 172 -4.34 -1.10 -1.55
C SER A 172 -4.15 -0.96 -3.08
N PRO A 173 -3.24 -1.75 -3.71
CA PRO A 173 -2.99 -1.68 -5.15
C PRO A 173 -4.26 -1.89 -5.98
N HIS A 174 -5.11 -2.85 -5.60
CA HIS A 174 -6.35 -3.13 -6.31
C HIS A 174 -7.35 -1.97 -6.17
N ALA A 175 -7.52 -1.43 -4.95
CA ALA A 175 -8.44 -0.31 -4.73
C ALA A 175 -7.98 0.95 -5.47
N LEU A 176 -6.67 1.28 -5.39
CA LEU A 176 -6.10 2.42 -6.11
C LEU A 176 -6.23 2.26 -7.63
N CYS A 177 -5.93 1.08 -8.18
CA CYS A 177 -6.12 0.86 -9.62
C CYS A 177 -7.59 0.95 -10.03
N ALA A 178 -8.50 0.37 -9.23
CA ALA A 178 -9.93 0.42 -9.52
C ALA A 178 -10.45 1.87 -9.52
N ASP A 179 -10.13 2.64 -8.47
CA ASP A 179 -10.50 4.05 -8.35
C ASP A 179 -9.90 4.87 -9.50
N PHE A 180 -8.61 4.68 -9.79
CA PHE A 180 -7.89 5.39 -10.85
C PHE A 180 -8.46 5.13 -12.26
N PHE A 181 -8.66 3.86 -12.64
CA PHE A 181 -9.20 3.53 -13.96
C PHE A 181 -10.68 3.89 -14.09
N THR A 182 -11.45 3.78 -13.00
CA THR A 182 -12.85 4.27 -12.97
C THR A 182 -12.89 5.77 -13.23
N TRP A 183 -12.01 6.53 -12.57
CA TRP A 183 -11.88 7.97 -12.75
C TRP A 183 -11.41 8.38 -14.16
N LEU A 184 -10.57 7.56 -14.82
CA LEU A 184 -10.13 7.79 -16.20
C LEU A 184 -11.14 7.37 -17.28
N SER A 185 -12.11 6.51 -16.94
CA SER A 185 -13.05 5.96 -17.90
C SER A 185 -13.84 7.01 -18.71
N PRO A 186 -14.27 8.16 -18.16
CA PRO A 186 -14.99 9.16 -18.95
C PRO A 186 -14.15 9.78 -20.07
N PHE A 187 -12.83 9.82 -19.92
CA PHE A 187 -11.91 10.40 -20.91
C PHE A 187 -11.46 9.39 -21.96
N THR A 188 -11.32 8.12 -21.55
CA THR A 188 -10.76 7.06 -22.41
C THR A 188 -11.83 6.25 -23.13
N GLN A 189 -13.08 6.29 -22.64
CA GLN A 189 -14.18 5.43 -23.09
C GLN A 189 -13.90 3.93 -22.97
N GLU A 190 -12.92 3.56 -22.13
CA GLU A 190 -12.53 2.17 -21.90
C GLU A 190 -12.78 1.77 -20.45
N SER A 191 -13.23 0.53 -20.27
CA SER A 191 -13.33 -0.10 -18.96
C SER A 191 -12.17 -1.09 -18.79
N VAL A 192 -11.50 -1.01 -17.65
CA VAL A 192 -10.38 -1.90 -17.32
C VAL A 192 -10.90 -3.02 -16.43
N PHE A 193 -10.64 -4.26 -16.83
CA PHE A 193 -10.83 -5.41 -15.97
C PHE A 193 -9.63 -5.54 -15.02
N LEU A 194 -9.89 -5.59 -13.72
CA LEU A 194 -8.89 -5.84 -12.68
C LEU A 194 -9.27 -7.14 -11.95
N PRO A 195 -8.43 -8.20 -11.99
CA PRO A 195 -8.70 -9.41 -11.23
C PRO A 195 -8.86 -9.11 -9.74
N VAL A 196 -9.97 -9.58 -9.18
CA VAL A 196 -10.19 -9.60 -7.74
C VAL A 196 -9.59 -10.91 -7.23
N LEU A 197 -8.66 -10.84 -6.27
CA LEU A 197 -8.22 -12.05 -5.56
C LEU A 197 -9.46 -12.65 -4.90
N ALA A 198 -9.68 -13.95 -5.11
CA ALA A 198 -10.63 -14.68 -4.28
C ALA A 198 -10.25 -14.43 -2.81
N THR A 199 -11.22 -14.01 -2.00
CA THR A 199 -11.03 -14.00 -0.55
C THR A 199 -10.86 -15.44 -0.13
N ASN A 200 -9.61 -15.90 -0.07
CA ASN A 200 -9.28 -17.18 0.52
C ASN A 200 -9.59 -17.08 2.01
N ASP A 201 -10.14 -18.16 2.57
CA ASP A 201 -10.42 -18.26 3.99
C ASP A 201 -9.15 -17.92 4.79
N VAL A 202 -9.31 -17.23 5.92
CA VAL A 202 -8.20 -16.96 6.84
C VAL A 202 -7.61 -18.30 7.24
N LEU A 203 -6.41 -18.59 6.75
CA LEU A 203 -5.70 -19.82 7.09
C LEU A 203 -5.20 -19.70 8.53
N GLU A 204 -5.43 -20.73 9.35
CA GLU A 204 -4.96 -20.74 10.73
C GLU A 204 -3.42 -20.69 10.78
N THR A 205 -2.90 -19.67 11.46
CA THR A 205 -1.46 -19.55 11.75
C THR A 205 -1.06 -20.43 12.93
N LYS A 206 0.19 -20.88 12.95
CA LYS A 206 0.78 -21.59 14.10
C LYS A 206 1.26 -20.65 15.21
N SER A 207 1.27 -19.33 14.98
CA SER A 207 1.76 -18.33 15.94
C SER A 207 0.61 -17.55 16.57
N ALA A 208 0.29 -17.87 17.84
CA ALA A 208 -0.73 -17.16 18.61
C ALA A 208 -0.43 -15.66 18.80
N THR A 209 0.86 -15.30 18.93
CA THR A 209 1.28 -13.90 19.07
C THR A 209 1.12 -13.13 17.76
N PHE A 210 1.43 -13.77 16.63
CA PHE A 210 1.16 -13.18 15.31
C PHE A 210 -0.34 -12.99 15.10
N GLU A 211 -1.16 -13.98 15.43
CA GLU A 211 -2.62 -13.87 15.29
C GLU A 211 -3.20 -12.76 16.17
N SER A 212 -2.76 -12.67 17.42
CA SER A 212 -3.17 -11.60 18.33
C SER A 212 -2.77 -10.22 17.81
N PHE A 213 -1.55 -10.09 17.28
CA PHE A 213 -1.08 -8.85 16.66
C PHE A 213 -1.90 -8.49 15.41
N ARG A 214 -2.06 -9.44 14.48
CA ARG A 214 -2.86 -9.30 13.25
C ARG A 214 -4.28 -8.86 13.56
N SER A 215 -4.95 -9.55 14.49
CA SER A 215 -6.33 -9.24 14.86
C SER A 215 -6.47 -7.82 15.43
N GLN A 216 -5.59 -7.41 16.34
CA GLN A 216 -5.66 -6.07 16.95
C GLN A 216 -5.32 -4.97 15.94
N LEU A 217 -4.37 -5.24 15.05
CA LEU A 217 -3.94 -4.32 14.03
C LEU A 217 -5.02 -4.08 12.97
N LEU A 218 -5.75 -5.12 12.55
CA LEU A 218 -6.88 -4.99 11.64
C LEU A 218 -8.10 -4.27 12.25
N GLN A 219 -8.23 -4.27 13.58
CA GLN A 219 -9.30 -3.57 14.30
C GLN A 219 -8.93 -2.12 14.67
N SER A 220 -7.65 -1.77 14.62
CA SER A 220 -7.16 -0.45 15.05
C SER A 220 -7.13 0.56 13.90
N GLN A 221 -7.51 1.80 14.21
CA GLN A 221 -7.34 2.97 13.32
C GLN A 221 -5.99 3.69 13.54
N GLU A 222 -5.29 3.38 14.63
CA GLU A 222 -4.03 4.00 15.07
C GLU A 222 -3.03 2.88 15.34
N TRP A 223 -2.28 2.48 14.32
CA TRP A 223 -1.36 1.34 14.43
C TRP A 223 -0.19 1.62 15.37
N GLU A 224 0.21 2.88 15.53
CA GLU A 224 1.28 3.30 16.42
C GLU A 224 1.05 2.91 17.88
N LYS A 225 -0.22 2.83 18.31
CA LYS A 225 -0.58 2.41 19.68
C LYS A 225 -0.28 0.94 19.95
N LEU A 226 -0.01 0.16 18.90
CA LEU A 226 0.31 -1.26 18.97
C LEU A 226 1.83 -1.51 18.99
N SER A 227 2.67 -0.47 19.11
CA SER A 227 4.14 -0.57 19.18
C SER A 227 4.62 -1.62 20.19
N GLY A 228 4.02 -1.66 21.39
CA GLY A 228 4.37 -2.63 22.42
C GLY A 228 4.03 -4.08 22.05
N LEU A 229 2.95 -4.32 21.31
CA LEU A 229 2.61 -5.65 20.80
C LEU A 229 3.51 -6.04 19.64
N TYR A 230 3.81 -5.10 18.76
CA TYR A 230 4.72 -5.30 17.63
C TYR A 230 6.13 -5.68 18.11
N LEU A 231 6.68 -4.95 19.09
CA LEU A 231 7.99 -5.28 19.67
C LEU A 231 8.01 -6.66 20.32
N LYS A 232 6.94 -7.06 21.02
CA LYS A 232 6.81 -8.43 21.59
C LYS A 232 6.81 -9.50 20.50
N LEU A 233 6.09 -9.27 19.39
CA LEU A 233 6.10 -10.16 18.24
C LEU A 233 7.51 -10.33 17.66
N LEU A 234 8.25 -9.24 17.46
CA LEU A 234 9.62 -9.30 16.95
C LEU A 234 10.55 -10.09 17.88
N VAL A 235 10.46 -9.88 19.19
CA VAL A 235 11.25 -10.61 20.20
C VAL A 235 10.96 -12.12 20.15
N GLU A 236 9.69 -12.52 20.08
CA GLU A 236 9.33 -13.94 19.97
C GLU A 236 9.89 -14.57 18.70
N LEU A 237 9.76 -13.90 17.56
CA LEU A 237 10.23 -14.41 16.28
C LEU A 237 11.76 -14.52 16.23
N ALA A 238 12.48 -13.63 16.91
CA ALA A 238 13.92 -13.74 17.06
C ALA A 238 14.33 -14.94 17.94
N GLY A 239 13.59 -15.20 19.02
CA GLY A 239 13.84 -16.32 19.93
C GLY A 239 13.53 -17.71 19.34
N LYS A 240 12.69 -17.79 18.30
CA LYS A 240 12.34 -19.04 17.61
C LYS A 240 13.38 -19.52 16.57
N LYS A 241 14.45 -18.76 16.34
CA LYS A 241 15.60 -19.21 15.54
C LYS A 241 16.63 -19.92 16.44
N GLY A 242 16.33 -21.16 16.81
CA GLY A 242 17.22 -22.11 17.47
C GLY A 242 17.18 -23.45 16.77
#